data_AF-A0A838JB46-F1
#
_entry.id   AF-A0A838JB46-F1
#
_cell.length_a   1.000
_cell.length_b   1.000
_cell.length_c   1.000
_cell.angle_alpha   90.00
_cell.angle_beta   90.00
_cell.angle_gamma   90.00
#
_symmetry.space_group_name_H-M   'P 1'
#
loop_
_entity.id
_entity.type
_entity.pdbx_description
1 polymer ?
#
loop_
_entity_poly.entity_id
_entity_poly.type
_entity_poly.pdbx_seq_one_letter_code
_entity_poly.pdbx_strand_id
1 'polypeptide(L)'
;ALHAIRASDDFDGLDKKLVQIEQTSFVPAADRKALLVKAWEDSVEQFLEDGVLEAAEEKRLVQFKERFALSQGDLDGNGALTKTAKAAVLRDILNGVIPHRVSLNGSLPINFQKSEQVVWAFSASKYLEDKTRREFVGRSQGVSVRVMKGVYYRVGAFKGHPVEHTERIHVDTGWFVVTDKNVYFAGPRKSVRIPYTKIVSFEPFSDGIGLMRDAASAKPQIFVTGDGWFTYNLVTNLSRI
;
A
#
# COMPACT_ATOMS: atom_id res chain seq x y z
N ALA A 1 7.24 -3.89 -26.55
CA ALA A 1 6.69 -4.38 -25.27
C ALA A 1 5.72 -3.37 -24.66
N LEU A 2 6.15 -2.15 -24.28
CA LEU A 2 5.28 -1.10 -23.72
C LEU A 2 3.99 -0.85 -24.52
N HIS A 3 4.09 -0.63 -25.84
CA HIS A 3 2.90 -0.43 -26.68
C HIS A 3 1.91 -1.59 -26.63
N ALA A 4 2.39 -2.84 -26.58
CA ALA A 4 1.53 -4.02 -26.57
C ALA A 4 0.72 -4.12 -25.27
N ILE A 5 1.32 -3.73 -24.14
CA ILE A 5 0.62 -3.67 -22.86
C ILE A 5 -0.44 -2.55 -22.88
N ARG A 6 -0.18 -1.44 -23.57
CA ARG A 6 -1.07 -0.26 -23.63
C ARG A 6 -2.27 -0.43 -24.57
N ALA A 7 -2.03 -0.84 -25.81
CA ALA A 7 -2.98 -0.67 -26.91
C ALA A 7 -4.06 -1.77 -27.00
N SER A 8 -4.10 -2.70 -26.03
CA SER A 8 -4.91 -3.93 -26.15
C SER A 8 -4.50 -4.80 -27.35
N ASP A 9 -3.25 -4.66 -27.81
CA ASP A 9 -2.71 -5.42 -28.94
C ASP A 9 -2.53 -6.90 -28.57
N ASP A 10 -2.62 -7.74 -29.60
CA ASP A 10 -2.36 -9.18 -29.51
C ASP A 10 -0.91 -9.45 -29.10
N PHE A 11 -0.72 -10.01 -27.90
CA PHE A 11 0.59 -10.44 -27.42
C PHE A 11 1.26 -11.46 -28.35
N ASP A 12 0.50 -12.19 -29.20
CA ASP A 12 1.05 -13.06 -30.23
C ASP A 12 1.84 -12.26 -31.29
N GLY A 13 1.39 -11.05 -31.61
CA GLY A 13 2.10 -10.13 -32.49
C GLY A 13 3.39 -9.59 -31.87
N LEU A 14 3.43 -9.41 -30.54
CA LEU A 14 4.64 -9.04 -29.83
C LEU A 14 5.66 -10.19 -29.84
N ASP A 15 5.24 -11.43 -29.60
CA ASP A 15 6.13 -12.59 -29.61
C ASP A 15 6.82 -12.77 -30.96
N LYS A 16 6.06 -12.67 -32.05
CA LYS A 16 6.61 -12.75 -33.42
C LYS A 16 7.66 -11.67 -33.68
N LYS A 17 7.40 -10.43 -33.24
CA LYS A 17 8.35 -9.32 -33.35
C LYS A 17 9.60 -9.54 -32.51
N LEU A 18 9.45 -10.06 -31.28
CA LEU A 18 10.59 -10.35 -30.40
C LEU A 18 11.51 -11.41 -31.02
N VAL A 19 10.95 -12.52 -31.52
CA VAL A 19 11.73 -13.57 -32.20
C VAL A 19 12.43 -13.02 -33.44
N GLN A 20 11.76 -12.17 -34.22
CA GLN A 20 12.37 -11.56 -35.42
C GLN A 20 13.56 -10.66 -35.05
N ILE A 21 13.43 -9.84 -34.00
CA ILE A 21 14.51 -8.96 -33.50
C ILE A 21 15.66 -9.80 -32.95
N GLU A 22 15.39 -10.88 -32.22
CA GLU A 22 16.43 -11.80 -31.71
C GLU A 22 17.28 -12.37 -32.85
N GLN A 23 16.64 -12.77 -33.95
CA GLN A 23 17.31 -13.30 -35.14
C GLN A 23 18.14 -12.24 -35.87
N THR A 24 17.78 -10.95 -35.79
CA THR A 24 18.49 -9.86 -36.49
C THR A 24 19.51 -9.12 -35.63
N SER A 25 19.38 -9.16 -34.30
CA SER A 25 20.10 -8.24 -33.40
C SER A 25 21.00 -8.93 -32.36
N PHE A 26 21.11 -10.27 -32.35
CA PHE A 26 22.00 -11.02 -31.43
C PHE A 26 21.86 -10.61 -29.95
N VAL A 27 20.66 -10.20 -29.52
CA VAL A 27 20.42 -9.76 -28.14
C VAL A 27 20.46 -10.98 -27.21
N PRO A 28 21.35 -11.02 -26.20
CA PRO A 28 21.36 -12.07 -25.19
C PRO A 28 20.01 -12.19 -24.46
N ALA A 29 19.59 -13.40 -24.11
CA ALA A 29 18.31 -13.65 -23.44
C ALA A 29 18.15 -12.90 -22.09
N ALA A 30 19.26 -12.60 -21.40
CA ALA A 30 19.25 -11.78 -20.19
C ALA A 30 18.81 -10.34 -20.44
N ASP A 31 19.25 -9.75 -21.56
CA ASP A 31 18.87 -8.38 -21.95
C ASP A 31 17.40 -8.31 -22.36
N ARG A 32 16.87 -9.39 -22.96
CA ARG A 32 15.43 -9.50 -23.24
C ARG A 32 14.59 -9.46 -21.97
N LYS A 33 14.93 -10.28 -20.95
CA LYS A 33 14.15 -10.31 -19.71
C LYS A 33 14.14 -8.94 -19.03
N ALA A 34 15.30 -8.28 -18.97
CA ALA A 34 15.41 -6.93 -18.42
C ALA A 34 14.54 -5.90 -19.17
N LEU A 35 14.50 -5.97 -20.51
CA LEU A 35 13.64 -5.10 -21.32
C LEU A 35 12.14 -5.37 -21.12
N LEU A 36 11.74 -6.63 -20.92
CA LEU A 36 10.36 -7.00 -20.63
C LEU A 36 9.93 -6.52 -19.24
N VAL A 37 10.80 -6.69 -18.23
CA VAL A 37 10.59 -6.14 -16.88
C VAL A 37 10.43 -4.62 -16.95
N LYS A 38 11.36 -3.92 -17.59
CA LYS A 38 11.28 -2.46 -17.74
C LYS A 38 10.00 -2.01 -18.44
N ALA A 39 9.60 -2.69 -19.51
CA ALA A 39 8.36 -2.35 -20.21
C ALA A 39 7.10 -2.57 -19.35
N TRP A 40 7.13 -3.58 -18.47
CA TRP A 40 6.07 -3.82 -17.51
C TRP A 40 6.03 -2.70 -16.46
N GLU A 41 7.19 -2.33 -15.89
CA GLU A 41 7.33 -1.21 -14.94
C GLU A 41 6.85 0.13 -15.54
N ASP A 42 7.30 0.46 -16.75
CA ASP A 42 6.87 1.67 -17.47
C ASP A 42 5.35 1.69 -17.70
N SER A 43 4.75 0.52 -17.93
CA SER A 43 3.28 0.40 -18.08
C SER A 43 2.55 0.63 -16.76
N VAL A 44 3.10 0.18 -15.63
CA VAL A 44 2.54 0.45 -14.30
C VAL A 44 2.55 1.94 -14.00
N GLU A 45 3.66 2.62 -14.26
CA GLU A 45 3.75 4.07 -14.05
C GLU A 45 2.74 4.81 -14.92
N GLN A 46 2.61 4.43 -16.19
CA GLN A 46 1.69 5.06 -17.11
C GLN A 46 0.21 4.81 -16.75
N PHE A 47 -0.18 3.58 -16.41
CA PHE A 47 -1.56 3.29 -16.00
C PHE A 47 -1.93 4.00 -14.70
N LEU A 48 -0.95 4.29 -13.85
CA LEU A 48 -1.18 5.01 -12.60
C LEU A 48 -1.00 6.53 -12.73
N GLU A 49 -0.74 7.07 -13.93
CA GLU A 49 -0.63 8.52 -14.13
C GLU A 49 -1.91 9.25 -13.75
N ASP A 50 -3.06 8.65 -14.08
CA ASP A 50 -4.36 9.21 -13.71
C ASP A 50 -4.58 9.04 -12.21
N GLY A 51 -4.12 7.94 -11.61
CA GLY A 51 -4.21 7.61 -10.20
C GLY A 51 -4.98 6.36 -9.81
N VAL A 52 -5.52 5.63 -10.78
CA VAL A 52 -6.33 4.44 -10.53
C VAL A 52 -5.93 3.39 -11.53
N LEU A 53 -5.71 2.17 -11.04
CA LEU A 53 -5.48 1.03 -11.91
C LEU A 53 -6.82 0.40 -12.29
N GLU A 54 -7.27 0.60 -13.52
CA GLU A 54 -8.50 -0.03 -14.01
C GLU A 54 -8.41 -1.56 -14.04
N ALA A 55 -9.56 -2.24 -13.98
CA ALA A 55 -9.60 -3.71 -14.02
C ALA A 55 -9.04 -4.27 -15.33
N ALA A 56 -9.25 -3.57 -16.45
CA ALA A 56 -8.69 -3.95 -17.74
C ALA A 56 -7.16 -3.78 -17.79
N GLU A 57 -6.63 -2.72 -17.18
CA GLU A 57 -5.19 -2.45 -17.08
C GLU A 57 -4.49 -3.50 -16.23
N GLU A 58 -5.04 -3.80 -15.05
CA GLU A 58 -4.52 -4.87 -14.19
C GLU A 58 -4.50 -6.21 -14.93
N LYS A 59 -5.58 -6.55 -15.63
CA LYS A 59 -5.66 -7.78 -16.41
C LYS A 59 -4.54 -7.86 -17.45
N ARG A 60 -4.22 -6.75 -18.13
CA ARG A 60 -3.11 -6.70 -19.11
C ARG A 60 -1.76 -6.91 -18.44
N LEU A 61 -1.53 -6.29 -17.28
CA LEU A 61 -0.28 -6.48 -16.52
C LEU A 61 -0.12 -7.94 -16.06
N VAL A 62 -1.19 -8.58 -15.60
CA VAL A 62 -1.19 -9.99 -15.18
C VAL A 62 -0.92 -10.91 -16.37
N GLN A 63 -1.63 -10.73 -17.48
CA GLN A 63 -1.44 -11.51 -18.70
C GLN A 63 0.00 -11.40 -19.23
N PHE A 64 0.58 -10.20 -19.21
CA PHE A 64 1.96 -9.99 -19.63
C PHE A 64 2.94 -10.71 -18.70
N LYS A 65 2.78 -10.57 -17.38
CA LYS A 65 3.60 -11.26 -16.37
C LYS A 65 3.58 -12.79 -16.59
N GLU A 66 2.40 -13.37 -16.74
CA GLU A 66 2.21 -14.82 -16.92
C GLU A 66 2.82 -15.30 -18.24
N ARG A 67 2.54 -14.59 -19.34
CA ARG A 67 3.00 -14.96 -20.68
C ARG A 67 4.52 -14.98 -20.81
N PHE A 68 5.20 -14.03 -20.17
CA PHE A 68 6.66 -13.94 -20.18
C PHE A 68 7.33 -14.60 -18.97
N ALA A 69 6.56 -15.32 -18.15
CA ALA A 69 7.03 -16.01 -16.94
C ALA A 69 7.88 -15.10 -16.02
N LEU A 70 7.47 -13.84 -15.86
CA LEU A 70 8.16 -12.87 -15.02
C LEU A 70 7.85 -13.18 -13.55
N SER A 71 8.90 -13.44 -12.76
CA SER A 71 8.74 -13.77 -11.35
C SER A 71 8.43 -12.52 -10.52
N GLN A 72 7.98 -12.72 -9.28
CA GLN A 72 7.80 -11.63 -8.33
C GLN A 72 9.11 -10.88 -8.05
N GLY A 73 10.23 -11.59 -7.94
CA GLY A 73 11.54 -10.96 -7.73
C GLY A 73 11.99 -10.10 -8.92
N ASP A 74 11.57 -10.46 -10.14
CA ASP A 74 11.89 -9.67 -11.34
C ASP A 74 11.13 -8.34 -11.36
N LEU A 75 9.86 -8.36 -10.96
CA LEU A 75 8.94 -7.21 -11.10
C LEU A 75 8.88 -6.29 -9.89
N ASP A 76 9.42 -6.71 -8.74
CA ASP A 76 9.33 -5.96 -7.49
C ASP A 76 10.67 -5.38 -7.04
N GLY A 77 11.71 -5.43 -7.88
CA GLY A 77 13.04 -4.86 -7.58
C GLY A 77 13.01 -3.37 -7.24
N ASN A 78 12.08 -2.63 -7.84
CA ASN A 78 11.79 -1.22 -7.55
C ASN A 78 10.43 -0.98 -6.88
N GLY A 79 9.72 -2.06 -6.49
CA GLY A 79 8.39 -1.99 -5.88
C GLY A 79 7.21 -1.85 -6.86
N ALA A 80 7.41 -1.94 -8.18
CA ALA A 80 6.33 -1.77 -9.17
C ALA A 80 5.21 -2.83 -9.04
N LEU A 81 5.57 -4.09 -8.74
CA LEU A 81 4.58 -5.14 -8.47
C LEU A 81 3.78 -4.85 -7.20
N THR A 82 4.45 -4.45 -6.12
CA THR A 82 3.81 -4.02 -4.88
C THR A 82 2.90 -2.82 -5.11
N LYS A 83 3.33 -1.83 -5.91
CA LYS A 83 2.52 -0.65 -6.29
C LYS A 83 1.24 -1.05 -7.04
N THR A 84 1.37 -1.97 -8.00
CA THR A 84 0.23 -2.54 -8.75
C THR A 84 -0.76 -3.24 -7.83
N ALA A 85 -0.26 -4.09 -6.92
CA ALA A 85 -1.10 -4.79 -5.95
C ALA A 85 -1.85 -3.84 -5.01
N LYS A 86 -1.17 -2.79 -4.51
CA LYS A 86 -1.78 -1.74 -3.69
C LYS A 86 -2.90 -1.01 -4.43
N ALA A 87 -2.67 -0.63 -5.69
CA ALA A 87 -3.67 0.04 -6.51
C ALA A 87 -4.91 -0.84 -6.74
N ALA A 88 -4.72 -2.12 -7.05
CA ALA A 88 -5.81 -3.08 -7.21
C ALA A 88 -6.62 -3.27 -5.91
N VAL A 89 -5.95 -3.38 -4.77
CA VAL A 89 -6.59 -3.48 -3.44
C VAL A 89 -7.44 -2.24 -3.15
N LEU A 90 -6.90 -1.04 -3.37
CA LEU A 90 -7.66 0.19 -3.15
C LEU A 90 -8.86 0.30 -4.08
N ARG A 91 -8.71 -0.03 -5.37
CA ARG A 91 -9.83 -0.03 -6.32
C ARG A 91 -10.96 -0.94 -5.83
N ASP A 92 -10.64 -2.16 -5.41
CA ASP A 92 -11.66 -3.11 -4.93
C ASP A 92 -12.41 -2.55 -3.71
N ILE A 93 -11.68 -2.02 -2.72
CA ILE A 93 -12.26 -1.43 -1.51
C ILE A 93 -13.14 -0.21 -1.85
N LEU A 94 -12.69 0.67 -2.75
CA LEU A 94 -13.46 1.84 -3.18
C LEU A 94 -14.77 1.43 -3.88
N ASN A 95 -14.80 0.25 -4.48
CA ASN A 95 -16.00 -0.35 -5.06
C ASN A 95 -16.83 -1.18 -4.05
N GLY A 96 -16.48 -1.14 -2.76
CA GLY A 96 -17.17 -1.88 -1.69
C GLY A 96 -16.87 -3.38 -1.67
N VAL A 97 -15.79 -3.82 -2.31
CA VAL A 97 -15.37 -5.23 -2.36
C VAL A 97 -14.19 -5.45 -1.42
N ILE A 98 -14.30 -6.44 -0.53
CA ILE A 98 -13.19 -6.89 0.32
C ILE A 98 -12.26 -7.79 -0.53
N PRO A 99 -11.03 -7.36 -0.84
CA PRO A 99 -10.17 -8.10 -1.75
C PRO A 99 -9.53 -9.30 -1.05
N HIS A 100 -9.41 -10.41 -1.79
CA HIS A 100 -8.74 -11.63 -1.35
C HIS A 100 -7.45 -11.83 -2.16
N ARG A 101 -6.56 -10.82 -2.11
CA ARG A 101 -5.38 -10.72 -2.98
C ARG A 101 -4.07 -11.12 -2.30
N VAL A 102 -4.06 -11.17 -0.96
CA VAL A 102 -2.86 -11.45 -0.19
C VAL A 102 -2.80 -12.95 0.12
N SER A 103 -1.82 -13.62 -0.48
CA SER A 103 -1.40 -14.96 -0.05
C SER A 103 -0.22 -14.81 0.90
N LEU A 104 -0.46 -14.93 2.20
CA LEU A 104 0.61 -14.91 3.19
C LEU A 104 1.34 -16.27 3.12
N ASN A 105 2.51 -16.27 2.49
CA ASN A 105 3.41 -17.43 2.47
C ASN A 105 4.09 -17.56 3.85
N GLY A 106 3.33 -18.03 4.84
CA GLY A 106 3.77 -18.18 6.23
C GLY A 106 2.65 -17.83 7.23
N SER A 107 2.74 -18.37 8.45
CA SER A 107 1.82 -18.01 9.52
C SER A 107 2.22 -16.67 10.13
N LEU A 108 1.33 -15.67 10.07
CA LEU A 108 1.49 -14.47 10.89
C LEU A 108 1.34 -14.85 12.37
N PRO A 109 2.11 -14.23 13.30
CA PRO A 109 1.99 -14.46 14.74
C PRO A 109 0.75 -13.76 15.32
N ILE A 110 -0.39 -13.82 14.61
CA ILE A 110 -1.65 -13.14 14.95
C ILE A 110 -2.76 -14.17 14.95
N ASN A 111 -3.51 -14.21 16.05
CA ASN A 111 -4.73 -14.99 16.14
C ASN A 111 -5.93 -14.13 15.70
N PHE A 112 -6.35 -14.29 14.45
CA PHE A 112 -7.46 -13.55 13.87
C PHE A 112 -8.82 -13.96 14.46
N GLN A 113 -9.80 -13.07 14.40
CA GLN A 113 -11.18 -13.41 14.75
C GLN A 113 -11.78 -14.35 13.70
N LYS A 114 -12.85 -15.07 14.07
CA LYS A 114 -13.57 -15.94 13.13
C LYS A 114 -14.08 -15.14 11.93
N SER A 115 -13.92 -15.72 10.74
CA SER A 115 -14.34 -15.14 9.46
C SER A 115 -13.79 -13.74 9.20
N GLU A 116 -12.59 -13.45 9.72
CA GLU A 116 -11.84 -12.23 9.44
C GLU A 116 -10.85 -12.49 8.31
N GLN A 117 -10.77 -11.56 7.35
CA GLN A 117 -9.96 -11.69 6.15
C GLN A 117 -8.83 -10.66 6.18
N VAL A 118 -7.60 -11.12 5.95
CA VAL A 118 -6.45 -10.21 5.82
C VAL A 118 -6.52 -9.51 4.47
N VAL A 119 -6.51 -8.18 4.52
CA VAL A 119 -6.52 -7.34 3.32
C VAL A 119 -5.10 -6.91 2.94
N TRP A 120 -4.27 -6.54 3.93
CA TRP A 120 -2.86 -6.22 3.71
C TRP A 120 -2.04 -6.43 4.98
N ALA A 121 -0.75 -6.76 4.81
CA ALA A 121 0.20 -6.90 5.89
C ALA A 121 1.51 -6.17 5.56
N PHE A 122 1.94 -5.32 6.47
CA PHE A 122 3.24 -4.64 6.41
C PHE A 122 4.17 -5.32 7.41
N SER A 123 5.30 -5.82 6.92
CA SER A 123 6.39 -6.30 7.78
C SER A 123 7.22 -5.14 8.30
N ALA A 124 7.99 -5.37 9.36
CA ALA A 124 8.94 -4.40 9.94
C ALA A 124 8.35 -3.00 10.22
N SER A 125 7.04 -2.93 10.48
CA SER A 125 6.36 -1.69 10.83
C SER A 125 6.71 -1.28 12.26
N LYS A 126 6.88 0.03 12.49
CA LYS A 126 7.17 0.56 13.83
C LYS A 126 5.88 1.00 14.49
N TYR A 127 5.66 0.57 15.73
CA TYR A 127 4.61 1.09 16.59
C TYR A 127 5.18 2.15 17.52
N LEU A 128 4.58 3.34 17.50
CA LEU A 128 4.97 4.51 18.28
C LEU A 128 3.78 4.97 19.14
N GLU A 129 4.08 5.46 20.35
CA GLU A 129 3.11 6.08 21.25
C GLU A 129 3.66 7.43 21.74
N ASP A 130 2.76 8.37 21.99
CA ASP A 130 3.13 9.66 22.58
C ASP A 130 3.35 9.52 24.10
N LYS A 131 4.50 10.00 24.60
CA LYS A 131 4.73 10.12 26.04
C LYS A 131 4.59 11.57 26.48
N THR A 132 3.54 11.84 27.26
CA THR A 132 3.37 13.13 27.94
C THR A 132 4.47 13.29 29.00
N ARG A 133 5.44 14.17 28.77
CA ARG A 133 6.21 14.80 29.85
C ARG A 133 5.47 16.06 30.27
N ARG A 134 5.27 16.27 31.57
CA ARG A 134 4.63 17.48 32.10
C ARG A 134 5.68 18.58 32.19
N GLU A 135 5.71 19.45 31.20
CA GLU A 135 6.29 20.79 31.34
C GLU A 135 5.17 21.82 31.08
N PHE A 136 5.05 22.80 31.98
CA PHE A 136 4.03 23.84 31.92
C PHE A 136 4.41 24.82 30.80
N VAL A 137 3.70 24.79 29.67
CA VAL A 137 3.78 25.84 28.64
C VAL A 137 2.37 26.31 28.31
N GLY A 138 2.18 27.63 28.41
CA GLY A 138 0.89 28.29 28.31
C GLY A 138 0.36 28.36 26.88
N ARG A 139 -0.93 28.03 26.75
CA ARG A 139 -1.96 28.55 25.83
C ARG A 139 -1.49 29.07 24.47
N SER A 140 -1.82 28.33 23.41
CA SER A 140 -2.21 28.93 22.13
C SER A 140 -3.25 28.07 21.40
N GLN A 141 -4.17 28.78 20.75
CA GLN A 141 -5.27 28.26 19.94
C GLN A 141 -4.73 27.78 18.59
N GLY A 142 -5.20 26.62 18.09
CA GLY A 142 -4.82 26.07 16.80
C GLY A 142 -6.02 25.51 16.04
N VAL A 143 -6.19 25.96 14.79
CA VAL A 143 -7.34 25.75 13.90
C VAL A 143 -7.32 24.34 13.28
N SER A 144 -8.47 23.66 13.27
CA SER A 144 -8.71 22.40 12.55
C SER A 144 -9.18 22.68 11.12
N VAL A 145 -8.52 22.09 10.12
CA VAL A 145 -8.98 22.15 8.72
C VAL A 145 -9.52 20.79 8.29
N ARG A 146 -10.76 20.81 7.81
CA ARG A 146 -11.50 19.65 7.28
C ARG A 146 -11.10 19.43 5.82
N VAL A 147 -10.61 18.25 5.48
CA VAL A 147 -10.45 17.84 4.07
C VAL A 147 -11.47 16.74 3.77
N MET A 148 -12.51 17.10 3.02
CA MET A 148 -13.41 16.14 2.38
C MET A 148 -13.51 16.50 0.90
N LYS A 149 -13.12 15.57 0.03
CA LYS A 149 -13.85 15.02 -1.12
C LYS A 149 -12.89 14.37 -2.13
N GLY A 150 -13.28 13.19 -2.61
CA GLY A 150 -13.01 12.70 -3.98
C GLY A 150 -11.62 12.16 -4.26
N VAL A 151 -11.56 10.87 -4.56
CA VAL A 151 -10.41 10.17 -5.14
C VAL A 151 -9.95 10.90 -6.41
N TYR A 152 -8.69 11.32 -6.45
CA TYR A 152 -7.74 10.95 -7.50
C TYR A 152 -6.36 11.59 -7.22
N TYR A 153 -5.35 10.81 -7.57
CA TYR A 153 -3.91 11.00 -7.45
C TYR A 153 -3.46 12.35 -7.98
N ARG A 154 -2.80 13.12 -7.11
CA ARG A 154 -1.68 13.94 -7.55
C ARG A 154 -0.49 13.56 -6.68
N VAL A 155 0.48 12.88 -7.29
CA VAL A 155 1.84 12.80 -6.75
C VAL A 155 2.34 14.23 -6.65
N GLY A 156 2.31 14.80 -5.46
CA GLY A 156 2.79 16.17 -5.25
C GLY A 156 2.27 16.94 -4.03
N ALA A 157 1.35 16.41 -3.23
CA ALA A 157 0.72 17.22 -2.17
C ALA A 157 0.85 16.70 -0.73
N PHE A 158 1.77 15.78 -0.42
CA PHE A 158 2.16 15.58 0.98
C PHE A 158 3.30 16.53 1.33
N LYS A 159 2.96 17.80 1.59
CA LYS A 159 3.88 18.73 2.24
C LYS A 159 3.85 18.45 3.73
N GLY A 160 4.83 17.68 4.20
CA GLY A 160 5.11 17.57 5.63
C GLY A 160 5.46 18.96 6.17
N HIS A 161 4.61 19.50 7.03
CA HIS A 161 4.97 20.61 7.90
C HIS A 161 5.20 20.05 9.31
N PRO A 162 6.33 20.38 9.97
CA PRO A 162 6.62 19.87 11.31
C PRO A 162 5.71 20.55 12.34
N VAL A 163 5.06 19.78 13.21
CA VAL A 163 4.31 20.32 14.36
C VAL A 163 4.58 19.53 15.64
N GLU A 164 5.00 20.30 16.65
CA GLU A 164 5.09 20.11 18.11
C GLU A 164 5.70 18.85 18.73
N HIS A 165 6.63 19.10 19.67
CA HIS A 165 7.35 18.10 20.47
C HIS A 165 6.47 17.50 21.58
N THR A 166 5.68 16.49 21.23
CA THR A 166 5.43 15.38 22.17
C THR A 166 6.50 14.32 21.90
N GLU A 167 7.15 13.80 22.95
CA GLU A 167 8.18 12.77 22.77
C GLU A 167 7.50 11.48 22.28
N ARG A 168 7.57 11.25 20.96
CA ARG A 168 7.08 10.03 20.33
C ARG A 168 8.06 8.90 20.60
N ILE A 169 7.62 7.90 21.36
CA ILE A 169 8.46 6.80 21.79
C ILE A 169 8.23 5.60 20.89
N HIS A 170 9.33 5.03 20.42
CA HIS A 170 9.31 3.73 19.78
C HIS A 170 8.92 2.63 20.79
N VAL A 171 7.78 2.00 20.57
CA VAL A 171 7.27 0.92 21.41
C VAL A 171 7.81 -0.42 20.94
N ASP A 172 7.63 -0.72 19.65
CA ASP A 172 8.07 -1.99 19.09
C ASP A 172 8.16 -1.98 17.56
N THR A 173 8.82 -2.99 16.98
CA THR A 173 8.85 -3.25 15.54
C THR A 173 8.26 -4.62 15.25
N GLY A 174 7.34 -4.72 14.29
CA GLY A 174 6.63 -5.96 14.04
C GLY A 174 5.75 -5.91 12.79
N TRP A 175 4.72 -6.75 12.78
CA TRP A 175 3.71 -6.77 11.72
C TRP A 175 2.62 -5.75 11.99
N PHE A 176 2.30 -4.91 11.01
CA PHE A 176 1.06 -4.13 11.00
C PHE A 176 0.12 -4.75 9.97
N VAL A 177 -1.03 -5.26 10.41
CA VAL A 177 -1.93 -6.07 9.58
C VAL A 177 -3.30 -5.46 9.58
N VAL A 178 -3.84 -5.25 8.39
CA VAL A 178 -5.13 -4.63 8.15
C VAL A 178 -6.06 -5.71 7.60
N THR A 179 -7.20 -5.89 8.27
CA THR A 179 -8.23 -6.86 7.90
C THR A 179 -9.52 -6.15 7.50
N ASP A 180 -10.55 -6.91 7.15
CA ASP A 180 -11.90 -6.40 6.94
C ASP A 180 -12.59 -5.89 8.23
N LYS A 181 -12.07 -6.19 9.42
CA LYS A 181 -12.74 -5.85 10.71
C LYS A 181 -11.87 -5.07 11.69
N ASN A 182 -10.57 -5.30 11.67
CA ASN A 182 -9.64 -4.80 12.66
C ASN A 182 -8.32 -4.38 12.02
N VAL A 183 -7.63 -3.51 12.73
CA VAL A 183 -6.20 -3.28 12.56
C VAL A 183 -5.46 -4.02 13.67
N TYR A 184 -4.42 -4.76 13.31
CA TYR A 184 -3.54 -5.44 14.24
C TYR A 184 -2.13 -4.87 14.15
N PHE A 185 -1.47 -4.87 15.30
CA PHE A 185 -0.02 -4.83 15.37
C PHE A 185 0.47 -6.00 16.20
N ALA A 186 1.53 -6.67 15.74
CA ALA A 186 2.16 -7.78 16.44
C ALA A 186 3.68 -7.65 16.35
N GLY A 187 4.29 -7.15 17.41
CA GLY A 187 5.72 -7.17 17.64
C GLY A 187 6.12 -8.10 18.80
N PRO A 188 7.42 -8.37 18.99
CA PRO A 188 7.92 -9.28 20.03
C PRO A 188 7.54 -8.89 21.47
N ARG A 189 7.31 -7.60 21.74
CA ARG A 189 7.01 -7.05 23.07
C ARG A 189 5.59 -6.54 23.21
N LYS A 190 4.99 -6.07 22.11
CA LYS A 190 3.66 -5.49 22.11
C LYS A 190 2.81 -6.03 20.98
N SER A 191 1.60 -6.45 21.31
CA SER A 191 0.55 -6.75 20.35
C SER A 191 -0.70 -5.96 20.68
N VAL A 192 -1.37 -5.42 19.65
CA VAL A 192 -2.65 -4.73 19.79
C VAL A 192 -3.60 -5.15 18.67
N ARG A 193 -4.89 -5.21 19.01
CA ARG A 193 -5.99 -5.31 18.06
C ARG A 193 -6.89 -4.11 18.28
N ILE A 194 -7.23 -3.43 17.19
CA ILE A 194 -8.06 -2.23 17.19
C ILE A 194 -9.20 -2.48 16.20
N PRO A 195 -10.41 -2.81 16.68
CA PRO A 195 -11.60 -2.87 15.83
C PRO A 195 -11.87 -1.51 15.20
N TYR A 196 -12.30 -1.47 13.93
CA TYR A 196 -12.63 -0.21 13.27
C TYR A 196 -13.68 0.61 14.04
N THR A 197 -14.66 -0.08 14.64
CA THR A 197 -15.73 0.51 15.47
C THR A 197 -15.24 1.19 16.75
N LYS A 198 -13.96 1.01 17.11
CA LYS A 198 -13.31 1.63 18.27
C LYS A 198 -12.33 2.73 17.89
N ILE A 199 -12.26 3.13 16.61
CA ILE A 199 -11.43 4.23 16.13
C ILE A 199 -12.30 5.47 15.96
N VAL A 200 -11.93 6.57 16.61
CA VAL A 200 -12.67 7.85 16.57
C VAL A 200 -12.10 8.78 15.52
N SER A 201 -10.77 8.77 15.32
CA SER A 201 -10.12 9.58 14.29
C SER A 201 -8.88 8.89 13.73
N PHE A 202 -8.55 9.29 12.51
CA PHE A 202 -7.40 8.83 11.75
C PHE A 202 -6.51 10.03 11.44
N GLU A 203 -5.24 9.93 11.76
CA GLU A 203 -4.23 10.95 11.49
C GLU A 203 -3.31 10.48 10.36
N PRO A 204 -3.27 11.19 9.21
CA PRO A 204 -2.39 10.81 8.12
C PRO A 204 -0.93 11.21 8.41
N PHE A 205 0.00 10.28 8.17
CA PHE A 205 1.43 10.58 8.11
C PHE A 205 1.95 10.26 6.70
N SER A 206 3.12 10.77 6.32
CA SER A 206 3.73 10.44 5.02
C SER A 206 4.17 8.98 4.94
N ASP A 207 4.56 8.40 6.06
CA ASP A 207 5.14 7.06 6.19
C ASP A 207 4.27 6.09 7.03
N GLY A 208 3.06 6.49 7.40
CA GLY A 208 2.22 5.70 8.28
C GLY A 208 0.84 6.29 8.57
N ILE A 209 0.24 5.84 9.67
CA ILE A 209 -1.07 6.29 10.15
C ILE A 209 -1.10 6.39 11.68
N GLY A 210 -1.76 7.41 12.21
CA GLY A 210 -2.15 7.52 13.62
C GLY A 210 -3.61 7.12 13.83
N LEU A 211 -3.87 6.33 14.86
CA LEU A 211 -5.21 5.89 15.24
C LEU A 211 -5.53 6.40 16.65
N MET A 212 -6.62 7.16 16.78
CA MET A 212 -7.18 7.53 18.08
C MET A 212 -8.33 6.60 18.43
N ARG A 213 -8.25 5.96 19.60
CA ARG A 213 -9.28 5.04 20.07
C ARG A 213 -10.37 5.73 20.87
N ASP A 214 -11.56 5.14 20.84
CA ASP A 214 -12.70 5.50 21.68
C ASP A 214 -12.47 5.01 23.12
N ALA A 215 -11.59 5.69 23.86
CA ALA A 215 -11.41 5.51 25.29
C ALA A 215 -10.95 6.82 25.93
N ALA A 216 -11.48 7.11 27.13
CA ALA A 216 -11.31 8.39 27.81
C ALA A 216 -9.85 8.84 28.04
N SER A 217 -8.90 7.91 28.08
CA SER A 217 -7.46 8.18 28.24
C SER A 217 -6.62 7.54 27.15
N ALA A 218 -7.20 7.24 25.98
CA ALA A 218 -6.44 6.72 24.85
C ALA A 218 -5.45 7.77 24.37
N LYS A 219 -4.23 7.30 24.10
CA LYS A 219 -3.22 8.08 23.39
C LYS A 219 -3.26 7.69 21.91
N PRO A 220 -2.81 8.58 21.01
CA PRO A 220 -2.61 8.21 19.61
C PRO A 220 -1.70 6.99 19.50
N GLN A 221 -2.14 5.99 18.73
CA GLN A 221 -1.35 4.82 18.38
C GLN A 221 -0.85 5.00 16.95
N ILE A 222 0.46 5.14 16.76
CA ILE A 222 1.03 5.55 15.47
C ILE A 222 1.81 4.38 14.88
N PHE A 223 1.51 4.05 13.63
CA PHE A 223 2.09 2.91 12.93
C PHE A 223 2.81 3.39 11.67
N VAL A 224 4.13 3.22 11.64
CA VAL A 224 4.98 3.54 10.48
C VAL A 224 5.07 2.30 9.61
N THR A 225 4.55 2.38 8.40
CA THR A 225 4.45 1.30 7.42
C THR A 225 5.32 1.52 6.18
N GLY A 226 5.91 2.71 6.04
CA GLY A 226 6.69 3.12 4.87
C GLY A 226 5.84 3.65 3.71
N ASP A 227 4.51 3.61 3.81
CA ASP A 227 3.59 4.13 2.80
C ASP A 227 2.32 4.66 3.47
N GLY A 228 2.39 5.90 3.95
CA GLY A 228 1.32 6.49 4.73
C GLY A 228 0.05 6.76 3.93
N TRP A 229 0.19 7.11 2.65
CA TRP A 229 -0.95 7.33 1.76
C TRP A 229 -1.76 6.04 1.55
N PHE A 230 -1.10 4.94 1.18
CA PHE A 230 -1.80 3.67 0.99
C PHE A 230 -2.43 3.19 2.30
N THR A 231 -1.67 3.29 3.40
CA THR A 231 -2.12 2.85 4.73
C THR A 231 -3.36 3.63 5.19
N TYR A 232 -3.34 4.95 5.04
CA TYR A 232 -4.48 5.81 5.39
C TYR A 232 -5.72 5.46 4.58
N ASN A 233 -5.61 5.38 3.25
CA ASN A 233 -6.75 5.08 2.39
C ASN A 233 -7.29 3.66 2.63
N LEU A 234 -6.40 2.69 2.81
CA LEU A 234 -6.78 1.32 3.12
C LEU A 234 -7.62 1.25 4.40
N VAL A 235 -7.10 1.78 5.50
CA VAL A 235 -7.73 1.68 6.83
C VAL A 235 -9.01 2.52 6.91
N THR A 236 -9.02 3.71 6.31
CA THR A 236 -10.19 4.61 6.40
C THR A 236 -11.36 4.21 5.52
N ASN A 237 -11.13 3.51 4.41
CA ASN A 237 -12.23 2.99 3.59
C ASN A 237 -12.76 1.66 4.14
N LEU A 238 -11.89 0.77 4.63
CA LEU A 238 -12.33 -0.47 5.29
C LEU A 238 -13.17 -0.21 6.55
N SER A 239 -12.90 0.89 7.28
CA SER A 239 -13.70 1.25 8.47
C SER A 239 -15.13 1.69 8.16
N ARG A 240 -15.49 1.84 6.88
CA ARG A 240 -16.80 2.30 6.41
C ARG A 240 -17.61 1.24 5.67
N ILE A 241 -16.99 0.09 5.39
CA ILE A 241 -17.64 -1.08 4.77
C ILE A 241 -18.25 -1.92 5.89
#